data_AF-A0A1Q6XGJ2-F1
#
_entry.id   AF-A0A1Q6XGJ2-F1
#
_cell.length_a   1.000
_cell.length_b   1.000
_cell.length_c   1.000
_cell.angle_alpha   90.00
_cell.angle_beta   90.00
_cell.angle_gamma   90.00
#
_symmetry.space_group_name_H-M   'P 1'
#
loop_
_entity.id
_entity.type
_entity.pdbx_description
1 polymer ?
#
loop_
_entity_poly.entity_id
_entity_poly.type
_entity_poly.pdbx_seq_one_letter_code
_entity_poly.pdbx_strand_id
1 'polypeptide(L)'
;MNPHKFLFLLSSLLLASLLPAQTTRKPPSTFKLISMNVTGTKRYTPAEIITATGLQLGQTVSEADFKRASQQLGETGAFSDVAYTYQYSAQGTKLDLQVEDSNQFIPVRFDNFVWFSDQELAEKLHGVVPLFHGQLPVAGGLIDQVSDALQTLLLERKLQGRADYMRTAHRDGPIEAFVFKVTGPTIGIRNVAFTGSAPAELPLLQAAAKNLQGEEYLRSTLQVQAEKNLLPIYLERGYLKAAFADSQAKIAQENPQETIVDVDFPVNPGRQYKLTQIHWSGNTVFAAEKLQPLIHLQTGQYANAVQLSNDLEAVQKLYGTRGYLAAHIRSIPQMDDTQSTVGYQLQVHEGDMYRMGELEIQGLDARTTARLVESWKLRGGDPYDASYPQQFLNDTNHLIPLAPWKISVHNSLNEKDKTVDVTLHFDPKPQ
;
A
#
# COMPACT_ATOMS: atom_id res chain seq x y z
N MET A 1 -22.76 -49.47 31.25
CA MET A 1 -23.99 -49.00 31.92
C MET A 1 -25.00 -48.67 30.84
N ASN A 2 -26.19 -49.22 31.00
CA ASN A 2 -27.03 -49.68 29.90
C ASN A 2 -27.63 -48.58 29.00
N PRO A 3 -27.74 -48.88 27.70
CA PRO A 3 -28.63 -48.23 26.75
C PRO A 3 -30.03 -48.84 26.86
N HIS A 4 -31.10 -48.13 26.50
CA HIS A 4 -32.34 -48.80 26.12
C HIS A 4 -32.98 -48.14 24.91
N LYS A 5 -32.78 -48.83 23.77
CA LYS A 5 -33.72 -48.90 22.66
C LYS A 5 -35.08 -49.36 23.19
N PHE A 6 -36.16 -48.78 22.68
CA PHE A 6 -37.39 -49.53 22.51
C PHE A 6 -38.11 -49.08 21.23
N LEU A 7 -38.14 -50.00 20.28
CA LEU A 7 -38.96 -49.98 19.08
C LEU A 7 -40.29 -50.64 19.48
N PHE A 8 -41.43 -49.99 19.25
CA PHE A 8 -42.74 -50.64 19.25
C PHE A 8 -43.52 -50.19 18.02
N LEU A 9 -43.80 -51.14 17.12
CA LEU A 9 -44.91 -51.07 16.18
C LEU A 9 -46.23 -50.99 16.97
N LEU A 10 -47.23 -50.24 16.49
CA LEU A 10 -48.52 -50.84 16.16
C LEU A 10 -49.41 -49.90 15.34
N SER A 11 -50.26 -50.56 14.56
CA SER A 11 -51.18 -50.08 13.54
C SER A 11 -52.37 -49.25 14.05
N SER A 12 -52.78 -48.31 13.20
CA SER A 12 -54.16 -47.84 12.92
C SER A 12 -55.30 -48.29 13.84
N LEU A 13 -56.07 -47.31 14.35
CA LEU A 13 -57.52 -47.27 14.14
C LEU A 13 -58.03 -45.82 14.22
N LEU A 14 -58.61 -45.35 13.11
CA LEU A 14 -59.37 -44.10 13.02
C LEU A 14 -60.63 -44.19 13.87
N LEU A 15 -60.88 -43.18 14.70
CA LEU A 15 -62.25 -42.78 15.05
C LEU A 15 -62.36 -41.27 14.79
N ALA A 16 -63.03 -40.92 13.70
CA ALA A 16 -63.32 -39.56 13.30
C ALA A 16 -64.37 -38.96 14.23
N SER A 17 -64.01 -37.88 14.93
CA SER A 17 -64.98 -36.93 15.48
C SER A 17 -64.74 -35.58 14.80
N LEU A 18 -65.75 -35.13 14.06
CA LEU A 18 -65.74 -33.88 13.32
C LEU A 18 -65.71 -32.70 14.31
N LEU A 19 -64.59 -31.99 14.37
CA LEU A 19 -64.57 -30.59 14.76
C LEU A 19 -64.81 -29.75 13.49
N PRO A 20 -65.62 -28.68 13.54
CA PRO A 20 -65.75 -27.78 12.42
C PRO A 20 -64.37 -27.21 12.10
N ALA A 21 -63.91 -27.45 10.87
CA ALA A 21 -62.67 -26.90 10.36
C ALA A 21 -62.79 -25.38 10.44
N GLN A 22 -62.11 -24.77 11.42
CA GLN A 22 -61.70 -23.39 11.27
C GLN A 22 -60.77 -23.39 10.07
N THR A 23 -61.29 -22.93 8.94
CA THR A 23 -60.46 -22.57 7.80
C THR A 23 -59.55 -21.45 8.26
N THR A 24 -58.38 -21.81 8.78
CA THR A 24 -57.21 -20.94 8.75
C THR A 24 -56.92 -20.76 7.27
N ARG A 25 -57.58 -19.76 6.67
CA ARG A 25 -57.23 -19.27 5.34
C ARG A 25 -55.75 -18.95 5.44
N LYS A 26 -54.92 -19.77 4.78
CA LYS A 26 -53.50 -19.51 4.62
C LYS A 26 -53.40 -18.05 4.21
N PRO A 27 -52.68 -17.18 4.95
CA PRO A 27 -52.64 -15.77 4.63
C PRO A 27 -52.26 -15.62 3.16
N PRO A 28 -52.81 -14.64 2.42
CA PRO A 28 -52.41 -14.42 1.04
C PRO A 28 -50.89 -14.36 0.98
N SER A 29 -50.28 -15.09 0.05
CA SER A 29 -48.82 -15.28 -0.03
C SER A 29 -48.04 -13.99 -0.27
N THR A 30 -48.74 -12.88 -0.44
CA THR A 30 -48.19 -11.56 -0.73
C THR A 30 -49.04 -10.45 -0.12
N PHE A 31 -48.39 -9.35 0.26
CA PHE A 31 -49.00 -8.23 0.97
C PHE A 31 -48.39 -6.90 0.56
N LYS A 32 -49.14 -5.80 0.68
CA LYS A 32 -48.62 -4.46 0.43
C LYS A 32 -47.63 -4.04 1.52
N LEU A 33 -46.40 -3.72 1.16
CA LEU A 33 -45.41 -3.16 2.08
C LEU A 33 -45.78 -1.72 2.42
N ILE A 34 -46.04 -1.42 3.69
CA ILE A 34 -46.50 -0.07 4.11
C ILE A 34 -45.50 0.68 4.98
N SER A 35 -44.54 -0.01 5.60
CA SER A 35 -43.46 0.64 6.33
C SER A 35 -42.21 -0.23 6.36
N MET A 36 -41.06 0.44 6.35
CA MET A 36 -39.77 -0.17 6.64
C MET A 36 -39.07 0.66 7.71
N ASN A 37 -38.51 -0.02 8.70
CA ASN A 37 -37.75 0.59 9.78
C ASN A 37 -36.40 -0.11 9.87
N VAL A 38 -35.34 0.66 10.15
CA VAL A 38 -33.97 0.17 10.18
C VAL A 38 -33.31 0.62 11.47
N THR A 39 -32.66 -0.32 12.16
CA THR A 39 -32.00 -0.07 13.46
C THR A 39 -30.62 -0.75 13.51
N GLY A 40 -29.74 -0.26 14.39
CA GLY A 40 -28.46 -0.88 14.71
C GLY A 40 -27.24 -0.34 13.95
N THR A 41 -27.43 0.26 12.76
CA THR A 41 -26.35 0.95 12.05
C THR A 41 -25.99 2.30 12.69
N LYS A 42 -24.70 2.65 12.62
CA LYS A 42 -24.14 3.97 12.94
C LYS A 42 -23.50 4.64 11.72
N ARG A 43 -23.16 3.86 10.70
CA ARG A 43 -22.52 4.32 9.47
C ARG A 43 -23.52 4.82 8.42
N TYR A 44 -24.70 4.20 8.34
CA TYR A 44 -25.66 4.45 7.27
C TYR A 44 -26.95 5.06 7.78
N THR A 45 -27.59 5.84 6.92
CA THR A 45 -28.95 6.31 7.12
C THR A 45 -29.95 5.18 6.84
N PRO A 46 -31.13 5.19 7.49
CA PRO A 46 -32.19 4.24 7.17
C PRO A 46 -32.58 4.24 5.69
N ALA A 47 -32.55 5.41 5.03
CA ALA A 47 -32.92 5.56 3.63
C ALA A 47 -31.94 4.84 2.69
N GLU A 48 -30.63 4.91 2.96
CA GLU A 48 -29.61 4.21 2.16
C GLU A 48 -29.79 2.69 2.26
N ILE A 49 -30.00 2.16 3.47
CA ILE A 49 -30.23 0.73 3.68
C ILE A 49 -31.51 0.27 2.99
N ILE A 50 -32.59 1.02 3.15
CA ILE A 50 -33.87 0.78 2.45
C ILE A 50 -33.68 0.74 0.93
N THR A 51 -32.88 1.66 0.39
CA THR A 51 -32.59 1.69 -1.05
C THR A 51 -31.76 0.47 -1.46
N ALA A 52 -30.77 0.10 -0.64
CA ALA A 52 -29.92 -1.07 -0.87
C ALA A 52 -30.68 -2.41 -0.83
N THR A 53 -31.84 -2.48 -0.16
CA THR A 53 -32.67 -3.70 -0.21
C THR A 53 -33.42 -3.89 -1.53
N GLY A 54 -33.49 -2.85 -2.38
CA GLY A 54 -34.31 -2.84 -3.59
C GLY A 54 -35.82 -2.94 -3.35
N LEU A 55 -36.28 -2.75 -2.10
CA LEU A 55 -37.70 -2.82 -1.75
C LEU A 55 -38.33 -1.42 -1.81
N GLN A 56 -39.54 -1.33 -2.35
CA GLN A 56 -40.28 -0.08 -2.46
C GLN A 56 -41.55 -0.11 -1.61
N LEU A 57 -41.82 0.99 -0.91
CA LEU A 57 -43.10 1.15 -0.21
C LEU A 57 -44.26 1.10 -1.21
N GLY A 58 -45.32 0.41 -0.82
CA GLY A 58 -46.53 0.22 -1.60
C GLY A 58 -46.48 -0.98 -2.56
N GLN A 59 -45.33 -1.63 -2.75
CA GLN A 59 -45.23 -2.83 -3.56
C GLN A 59 -45.80 -4.06 -2.82
N THR A 60 -46.16 -5.08 -3.59
CA THR A 60 -46.63 -6.36 -3.05
C THR A 60 -45.43 -7.27 -2.79
N VAL A 61 -45.22 -7.67 -1.53
CA VAL A 61 -44.06 -8.44 -1.04
C VAL A 61 -44.46 -9.73 -0.35
N SER A 62 -43.54 -10.69 -0.31
CA SER A 62 -43.61 -11.96 0.41
C SER A 62 -42.48 -12.09 1.44
N GLU A 63 -42.55 -13.09 2.31
CA GLU A 63 -41.43 -13.44 3.19
C GLU A 63 -40.13 -13.75 2.42
N ALA A 64 -40.26 -14.35 1.23
CA ALA A 64 -39.11 -14.62 0.37
C ALA A 64 -38.40 -13.33 -0.09
N ASP A 65 -39.15 -12.24 -0.29
CA ASP A 65 -38.57 -10.94 -0.63
C ASP A 65 -37.79 -10.33 0.55
N PHE A 66 -38.28 -10.49 1.78
CA PHE A 66 -37.57 -10.03 2.97
C PHE A 66 -36.30 -10.83 3.23
N LYS A 67 -36.36 -12.16 3.06
CA LYS A 67 -35.19 -13.01 3.14
C LYS A 67 -34.14 -12.60 2.10
N ARG A 68 -34.56 -12.37 0.85
CA ARG A 68 -33.67 -11.92 -0.23
C ARG A 68 -33.06 -10.55 0.08
N ALA A 69 -33.85 -9.60 0.57
CA ALA A 69 -33.35 -8.29 0.99
C ALA A 69 -32.29 -8.39 2.10
N SER A 70 -32.54 -9.20 3.13
CA SER A 70 -31.57 -9.45 4.21
C SER A 70 -30.30 -10.12 3.70
N GLN A 71 -30.42 -11.11 2.79
CA GLN A 71 -29.28 -11.75 2.15
C GLN A 71 -28.46 -10.77 1.31
N GLN A 72 -29.11 -9.94 0.49
CA GLN A 72 -28.45 -8.92 -0.32
C GLN A 72 -27.65 -7.93 0.53
N LEU A 73 -28.24 -7.46 1.64
CA LEU A 73 -27.52 -6.60 2.59
C LEU A 73 -26.30 -7.32 3.18
N GLY A 74 -26.44 -8.58 3.60
CA GLY A 74 -25.33 -9.38 4.13
C GLY A 74 -24.22 -9.63 3.08
N GLU A 75 -24.60 -9.91 1.84
CA GLU A 75 -23.67 -10.15 0.73
C GLU A 75 -22.81 -8.92 0.39
N THR A 76 -23.26 -7.70 0.72
CA THR A 76 -22.44 -6.50 0.54
C THR A 76 -21.16 -6.52 1.38
N GLY A 77 -21.17 -7.23 2.53
CA GLY A 77 -20.12 -7.20 3.55
C GLY A 77 -20.07 -5.91 4.38
N ALA A 78 -20.97 -4.95 4.13
CA ALA A 78 -21.07 -3.72 4.91
C ALA A 78 -21.59 -3.96 6.33
N PHE A 79 -22.28 -5.08 6.54
CA PHE A 79 -22.87 -5.49 7.81
C PHE A 79 -22.30 -6.83 8.26
N SER A 80 -21.99 -6.95 9.55
CA SER A 80 -21.55 -8.20 10.18
C SER A 80 -22.73 -9.09 10.57
N ASP A 81 -23.90 -8.49 10.83
CA ASP A 81 -25.17 -9.19 11.06
C ASP A 81 -26.33 -8.44 10.40
N VAL A 82 -27.30 -9.20 9.87
CA VAL A 82 -28.53 -8.67 9.25
C VAL A 82 -29.70 -9.57 9.64
N ALA A 83 -30.53 -9.08 10.56
CA ALA A 83 -31.77 -9.71 10.97
C ALA A 83 -32.98 -8.92 10.47
N TYR A 84 -34.12 -9.60 10.33
CA TYR A 84 -35.38 -8.94 9.98
C TYR A 84 -36.55 -9.57 10.72
N THR A 85 -37.55 -8.75 11.02
CA THR A 85 -38.87 -9.19 11.50
C THR A 85 -39.95 -8.47 10.70
N TYR A 86 -41.13 -9.07 10.60
CA TYR A 86 -42.24 -8.45 9.90
C TYR A 86 -43.57 -8.70 10.61
N GLN A 87 -44.49 -7.75 10.48
CA GLN A 87 -45.83 -7.81 11.09
C GLN A 87 -46.89 -7.57 10.02
N TYR A 88 -47.90 -8.43 10.01
CA TYR A 88 -49.04 -8.33 9.10
C TYR A 88 -50.24 -7.64 9.74
N SER A 89 -50.91 -6.81 8.96
CA SER A 89 -52.18 -6.19 9.33
C SER A 89 -53.11 -6.10 8.12
N ALA A 90 -54.39 -5.78 8.35
CA ALA A 90 -55.34 -5.50 7.27
C ALA A 90 -54.93 -4.31 6.37
N GLN A 91 -54.06 -3.42 6.86
CA GLN A 91 -53.55 -2.27 6.11
C GLN A 91 -52.33 -2.61 5.23
N GLY A 92 -51.64 -3.72 5.51
CA GLY A 92 -50.40 -4.13 4.86
C GLY A 92 -49.37 -4.69 5.84
N THR A 93 -48.15 -4.85 5.34
CA THR A 93 -46.99 -5.41 6.07
C THR A 93 -46.01 -4.34 6.48
N LYS A 94 -45.54 -4.44 7.72
CA LYS A 94 -44.41 -3.66 8.24
C LYS A 94 -43.17 -4.55 8.30
N LEU A 95 -42.02 -4.04 7.83
CA LEU A 95 -40.72 -4.70 7.91
C LEU A 95 -39.80 -3.93 8.86
N ASP A 96 -39.22 -4.61 9.83
CA ASP A 96 -38.18 -4.08 10.70
C ASP A 96 -36.86 -4.80 10.39
N LEU A 97 -35.86 -4.06 9.94
CA LEU A 97 -34.49 -4.51 9.70
C LEU A 97 -33.61 -4.12 10.89
N GLN A 98 -32.87 -5.08 11.41
CA GLN A 98 -31.86 -4.86 12.42
C GLN A 98 -30.51 -5.27 11.83
N VAL A 99 -29.55 -4.35 11.81
CA VAL A 99 -28.23 -4.57 11.21
C VAL A 99 -27.12 -4.20 12.19
N GLU A 100 -25.98 -4.85 12.05
CA GLU A 100 -24.74 -4.47 12.75
C GLU A 100 -23.67 -4.12 11.73
N ASP A 101 -23.09 -2.92 11.81
CA ASP A 101 -22.07 -2.48 10.85
C ASP A 101 -20.81 -3.35 10.94
N SER A 102 -20.18 -3.62 9.80
CA SER A 102 -18.84 -4.20 9.77
C SER A 102 -17.80 -3.21 10.32
N ASN A 103 -16.77 -3.71 11.00
CA ASN A 103 -15.73 -2.87 11.61
C ASN A 103 -14.47 -2.71 10.73
N GLN A 104 -14.37 -3.42 9.61
CA GLN A 104 -13.21 -3.40 8.72
C GLN A 104 -13.56 -2.75 7.38
N PHE A 105 -13.43 -1.42 7.33
CA PHE A 105 -13.60 -0.62 6.12
C PHE A 105 -12.26 -0.02 5.69
N ILE A 106 -11.96 -0.13 4.41
CA ILE A 106 -10.72 0.30 3.78
C ILE A 106 -11.02 1.44 2.79
N PRO A 107 -10.20 2.51 2.76
CA PRO A 107 -10.41 3.63 1.85
C PRO A 107 -10.27 3.22 0.38
N VAL A 108 -11.06 3.90 -0.47
CA VAL A 108 -10.98 3.80 -1.92
C VAL A 108 -10.14 4.93 -2.50
N ARG A 109 -9.31 4.63 -3.50
CA ARG A 109 -8.56 5.60 -4.29
C ARG A 109 -8.79 5.38 -5.78
N PHE A 110 -8.76 6.46 -6.55
CA PHE A 110 -8.89 6.44 -8.01
C PHE A 110 -7.56 6.83 -8.64
N ASP A 111 -6.95 5.93 -9.40
CA ASP A 111 -5.58 6.09 -9.85
C ASP A 111 -5.48 6.93 -11.12
N ASN A 112 -6.26 6.60 -12.15
CA ASN A 112 -6.15 7.20 -13.48
C ASN A 112 -7.50 7.65 -14.07
N PHE A 113 -8.51 7.91 -13.23
CA PHE A 113 -9.79 8.45 -13.66
C PHE A 113 -9.69 9.95 -13.99
N VAL A 114 -9.01 10.30 -15.09
CA VAL A 114 -8.71 11.70 -15.45
C VAL A 114 -9.92 12.50 -15.95
N TRP A 115 -11.03 11.82 -16.27
CA TRP A 115 -12.26 12.43 -16.77
C TRP A 115 -13.19 12.95 -15.66
N PHE A 116 -12.90 12.62 -14.40
CA PHE A 116 -13.72 12.97 -13.25
C PHE A 116 -12.83 13.44 -12.11
N SER A 117 -13.33 14.32 -11.26
CA SER A 117 -12.69 14.55 -9.96
C SER A 117 -13.03 13.42 -8.99
N ASP A 118 -12.19 13.19 -7.98
CA ASP A 118 -12.45 12.18 -6.94
C ASP A 118 -13.75 12.48 -6.18
N GLN A 119 -14.06 13.75 -5.97
CA GLN A 119 -15.33 14.18 -5.37
C GLN A 119 -16.52 13.84 -6.28
N GLU A 120 -16.43 14.14 -7.57
CA GLU A 120 -17.48 13.81 -8.53
C GLU A 120 -17.72 12.29 -8.62
N LEU A 121 -16.64 11.49 -8.63
CA LEU A 121 -16.76 10.03 -8.59
C LEU A 121 -17.44 9.58 -7.29
N ALA A 122 -17.04 10.11 -6.14
CA ALA A 122 -17.64 9.76 -4.87
C ALA A 122 -19.15 10.05 -4.85
N GLU A 123 -19.56 11.23 -5.32
CA GLU A 123 -20.96 11.63 -5.40
C GLU A 123 -21.77 10.75 -6.38
N LYS A 124 -21.23 10.50 -7.59
CA LYS A 124 -21.88 9.64 -8.59
C LYS A 124 -22.01 8.19 -8.11
N LEU A 125 -20.96 7.64 -7.50
CA LEU A 125 -20.97 6.30 -6.97
C LEU A 125 -21.94 6.16 -5.81
N HIS A 126 -21.99 7.14 -4.90
CA HIS A 126 -22.95 7.13 -3.81
C HIS A 126 -24.41 7.13 -4.32
N GLY A 127 -24.69 7.88 -5.39
CA GLY A 127 -26.01 7.91 -6.01
C GLY A 127 -26.48 6.57 -6.60
N VAL A 128 -25.55 5.70 -7.02
CA VAL A 128 -25.84 4.37 -7.60
C VAL A 128 -25.69 3.25 -6.58
N VAL A 129 -24.75 3.39 -5.65
CA VAL A 129 -24.39 2.44 -4.60
C VAL A 129 -24.55 3.16 -3.25
N PRO A 130 -25.76 3.15 -2.65
CA PRO A 130 -26.08 3.97 -1.47
C PRO A 130 -25.21 3.69 -0.24
N LEU A 131 -24.63 2.48 -0.15
CA LEU A 131 -23.75 2.09 0.96
C LEU A 131 -22.27 2.49 0.74
N PHE A 132 -21.95 3.17 -0.37
CA PHE A 132 -20.61 3.66 -0.63
C PHE A 132 -20.42 5.08 -0.09
N HIS A 133 -19.46 5.26 0.82
CA HIS A 133 -19.06 6.55 1.40
C HIS A 133 -17.53 6.76 1.32
N GLY A 134 -16.91 6.37 0.19
CA GLY A 134 -15.45 6.47 0.00
C GLY A 134 -14.62 5.36 0.66
N GLN A 135 -15.28 4.39 1.31
CA GLN A 135 -14.65 3.21 1.89
C GLN A 135 -15.44 1.95 1.53
N LEU A 136 -14.77 0.81 1.54
CA LEU A 136 -15.35 -0.49 1.23
C LEU A 136 -14.99 -1.52 2.31
N PRO A 137 -15.88 -2.50 2.58
CA PRO A 137 -15.55 -3.61 3.46
C PRO A 137 -14.42 -4.48 2.85
N VAL A 138 -13.64 -5.14 3.70
CA VAL A 138 -12.53 -6.02 3.25
C VAL A 138 -13.02 -7.21 2.39
N ALA A 139 -14.25 -7.67 2.64
CA ALA A 139 -14.89 -8.76 1.93
C ALA A 139 -16.37 -8.43 1.65
N GLY A 140 -16.99 -9.17 0.72
CA GLY A 140 -18.35 -8.94 0.25
C GLY A 140 -18.40 -8.32 -1.14
N GLY A 141 -19.60 -8.20 -1.68
CA GLY A 141 -19.87 -7.75 -3.05
C GLY A 141 -19.98 -6.24 -3.24
N LEU A 142 -19.84 -5.42 -2.18
CA LEU A 142 -19.94 -3.96 -2.33
C LEU A 142 -18.85 -3.41 -3.26
N ILE A 143 -17.65 -4.01 -3.25
CA ILE A 143 -16.57 -3.63 -4.16
C ILE A 143 -16.91 -3.88 -5.62
N ASP A 144 -17.59 -4.98 -5.91
CA ASP A 144 -18.01 -5.33 -7.28
C ASP A 144 -19.13 -4.39 -7.73
N GLN A 145 -20.06 -4.02 -6.84
CA GLN A 145 -21.07 -2.98 -7.12
C GLN A 145 -20.44 -1.63 -7.48
N VAL A 146 -19.39 -1.23 -6.76
CA VAL A 146 -18.64 0.00 -7.09
C VAL A 146 -17.89 -0.15 -8.41
N SER A 147 -17.30 -1.32 -8.69
CA SER A 147 -16.63 -1.60 -9.96
C SER A 147 -17.61 -1.51 -11.14
N ASP A 148 -18.80 -2.08 -11.01
CA ASP A 148 -19.85 -2.04 -12.02
C ASP A 148 -20.41 -0.62 -12.22
N ALA A 149 -20.56 0.15 -11.14
CA ALA A 149 -20.96 1.55 -11.21
C ALA A 149 -19.91 2.40 -11.94
N LEU A 150 -18.61 2.21 -11.64
CA LEU A 150 -17.52 2.86 -12.37
C LEU A 150 -17.53 2.45 -13.85
N GLN A 151 -17.71 1.17 -14.15
CA GLN A 151 -17.81 0.68 -15.52
C GLN A 151 -18.96 1.36 -16.28
N THR A 152 -20.10 1.55 -15.62
CA THR A 152 -21.27 2.23 -16.19
C THR A 152 -20.94 3.69 -16.52
N LEU A 153 -20.25 4.40 -15.63
CA LEU A 153 -19.81 5.79 -15.87
C LEU A 153 -18.86 5.89 -17.09
N LEU A 154 -17.98 4.90 -17.29
CA LEU A 154 -17.11 4.84 -18.47
C LEU A 154 -17.92 4.63 -19.76
N LEU A 155 -18.91 3.73 -19.74
CA LEU A 155 -19.79 3.45 -20.87
C LEU A 155 -20.66 4.66 -21.25
N GLU A 156 -21.18 5.40 -20.28
CA GLU A 156 -21.94 6.63 -20.50
C GLU A 156 -21.12 7.71 -21.21
N ARG A 157 -19.82 7.81 -20.89
CA ARG A 157 -18.86 8.66 -21.62
C ARG A 157 -18.34 8.06 -22.93
N LYS A 158 -18.75 6.83 -23.29
CA LYS A 158 -18.30 6.11 -24.48
C LYS A 158 -16.79 5.85 -24.50
N LEU A 159 -16.18 5.69 -23.33
CA LEU A 159 -14.76 5.37 -23.19
C LEU A 159 -14.55 3.86 -23.42
N GLN A 160 -13.56 3.49 -24.24
CA GLN A 160 -13.22 2.10 -24.52
C GLN A 160 -12.28 1.57 -23.43
N GLY A 161 -12.80 1.38 -22.21
CA GLY A 161 -12.02 0.91 -21.07
C GLY A 161 -12.81 0.11 -20.06
N ARG A 162 -12.07 -0.54 -19.17
CA ARG A 162 -12.59 -1.36 -18.08
C ARG A 162 -12.17 -0.79 -16.73
N ALA A 163 -13.12 -0.63 -15.81
CA ALA A 163 -12.80 -0.33 -14.42
C ALA A 163 -12.36 -1.62 -13.72
N ASP A 164 -11.11 -1.66 -13.27
CA ASP A 164 -10.54 -2.74 -12.48
C ASP A 164 -10.06 -2.18 -11.13
N TYR A 165 -9.84 -3.06 -10.15
CA TYR A 165 -9.30 -2.67 -8.86
C TYR A 165 -8.19 -3.60 -8.39
N MET A 166 -7.34 -3.07 -7.51
CA MET A 166 -6.35 -3.84 -6.77
C MET A 166 -6.39 -3.49 -5.29
N ARG A 167 -5.98 -4.47 -4.46
CA ARG A 167 -5.82 -4.31 -3.02
C ARG A 167 -4.37 -3.93 -2.75
N THR A 168 -4.13 -2.78 -2.14
CA THR A 168 -2.78 -2.36 -1.76
C THR A 168 -2.53 -2.64 -0.28
N ALA A 169 -1.32 -3.09 0.04
CA ALA A 169 -0.86 -3.35 1.40
C ALA A 169 0.65 -3.08 1.47
N HIS A 170 1.16 -2.68 2.63
CA HIS A 170 2.58 -2.81 2.90
C HIS A 170 2.97 -4.29 2.98
N ARG A 171 4.24 -4.64 2.74
CA ARG A 171 4.73 -6.03 2.68
C ARG A 171 4.17 -6.88 3.84
N ASP A 172 3.41 -7.92 3.53
CA ASP A 172 2.73 -8.85 4.46
C ASP A 172 1.81 -8.19 5.52
N GLY A 173 1.41 -6.93 5.30
CA GLY A 173 0.52 -6.16 6.16
C GLY A 173 -0.96 -6.25 5.77
N PRO A 174 -1.86 -5.63 6.56
CA PRO A 174 -3.27 -5.53 6.21
C PRO A 174 -3.46 -4.70 4.94
N ILE A 175 -4.60 -4.90 4.26
CA ILE A 175 -4.99 -4.06 3.13
C ILE A 175 -5.17 -2.62 3.63
N GLU A 176 -4.54 -1.67 2.95
CA GLU A 176 -4.55 -0.24 3.29
C GLU A 176 -5.46 0.56 2.37
N ALA A 177 -5.61 0.16 1.10
CA ALA A 177 -6.55 0.78 0.17
C ALA A 177 -7.07 -0.20 -0.90
N PHE A 178 -8.25 0.11 -1.43
CA PHE A 178 -8.69 -0.39 -2.73
C PHE A 178 -8.41 0.68 -3.78
N VAL A 179 -7.55 0.36 -4.75
CA VAL A 179 -7.16 1.29 -5.82
C VAL A 179 -7.85 0.88 -7.09
N PHE A 180 -8.78 1.71 -7.58
CA PHE A 180 -9.44 1.53 -8.85
C PHE A 180 -8.66 2.22 -9.96
N LYS A 181 -8.62 1.57 -11.13
CA LYS A 181 -8.03 2.11 -12.36
C LYS A 181 -8.83 1.70 -13.58
N VAL A 182 -8.69 2.46 -14.65
CA VAL A 182 -9.19 2.14 -15.98
C VAL A 182 -8.08 1.42 -16.75
N THR A 183 -8.40 0.26 -17.32
CA THR A 183 -7.54 -0.49 -18.25
C THR A 183 -8.14 -0.44 -19.66
N GLY A 184 -7.30 -0.54 -20.70
CA GLY A 184 -7.75 -0.47 -22.10
C GLY A 184 -7.23 0.76 -22.85
N PRO A 185 -7.78 1.97 -22.61
CA PRO A 185 -7.33 3.18 -23.27
C PRO A 185 -6.03 3.65 -22.61
N THR A 186 -5.09 4.13 -23.42
CA THR A 186 -3.85 4.72 -22.89
C THR A 186 -4.11 6.13 -22.38
N ILE A 187 -3.55 6.45 -21.21
CA ILE A 187 -3.61 7.82 -20.67
C ILE A 187 -2.18 8.35 -20.63
N GLY A 188 -1.74 9.00 -21.70
CA GLY A 188 -0.35 9.46 -21.86
C GLY A 188 -0.10 10.84 -21.26
N ILE A 189 1.07 11.04 -20.67
CA ILE A 189 1.51 12.33 -20.15
C ILE A 189 2.17 13.15 -21.27
N ARG A 190 1.66 14.35 -21.54
CA ARG A 190 2.24 15.28 -22.53
C ARG A 190 3.22 16.27 -21.91
N ASN A 191 2.76 17.00 -20.90
CA ASN A 191 3.55 18.00 -20.21
C ASN A 191 3.48 17.79 -18.70
N VAL A 192 4.50 18.32 -18.02
CA VAL A 192 4.57 18.31 -16.55
C VAL A 192 4.79 19.74 -16.07
N ALA A 193 4.02 20.15 -15.06
CA ALA A 193 4.11 21.43 -14.37
C ALA A 193 4.31 21.22 -12.86
N PHE A 194 4.78 22.27 -12.18
CA PHE A 194 5.13 22.25 -10.75
C PHE A 194 4.54 23.46 -10.04
N THR A 195 3.22 23.50 -9.90
CA THR A 195 2.55 24.61 -9.21
C THR A 195 3.06 24.74 -7.78
N GLY A 196 3.41 25.96 -7.36
CA GLY A 196 3.97 26.24 -6.04
C GLY A 196 5.51 26.21 -5.97
N SER A 197 6.19 25.74 -7.03
CA SER A 197 7.65 25.87 -7.14
C SER A 197 8.06 27.30 -7.48
N ALA A 198 9.18 27.77 -6.90
CA ALA A 198 9.82 29.00 -7.34
C ALA A 198 10.57 28.80 -8.68
N PRO A 199 10.82 29.88 -9.44
CA PRO A 199 11.46 29.78 -10.76
C PRO A 199 12.88 29.21 -10.76
N ALA A 200 13.59 29.28 -9.63
CA ALA A 200 14.95 28.79 -9.51
C ALA A 200 15.01 27.24 -9.51
N GLU A 201 13.98 26.58 -9.02
CA GLU A 201 13.88 25.13 -8.92
C GLU A 201 13.25 24.48 -10.16
N LEU A 202 12.48 25.25 -10.95
CA LEU A 202 11.79 24.74 -12.15
C LEU A 202 12.70 24.01 -13.15
N PRO A 203 13.90 24.51 -13.52
CA PRO A 203 14.76 23.81 -14.48
C PRO A 203 15.19 22.42 -13.99
N LEU A 204 15.39 22.26 -12.68
CA LEU A 204 15.82 21.00 -12.08
C LEU A 204 14.67 20.01 -12.02
N LEU A 205 13.48 20.49 -11.63
CA LEU A 205 12.25 19.69 -11.61
C LEU A 205 11.88 19.23 -13.03
N GLN A 206 11.99 20.12 -14.03
CA GLN A 206 11.77 19.79 -15.44
C GLN A 206 12.77 18.75 -15.95
N ALA A 207 14.06 18.87 -15.59
CA ALA A 207 15.07 17.89 -15.95
C ALA A 207 14.78 16.52 -15.33
N ALA A 208 14.39 16.47 -14.06
CA ALA A 208 14.06 15.22 -13.36
C ALA A 208 12.77 14.57 -13.88
N ALA A 209 11.78 15.36 -14.29
CA ALA A 209 10.52 14.86 -14.85
C ALA A 209 10.56 14.60 -16.36
N LYS A 210 11.70 14.80 -17.03
CA LYS A 210 11.81 14.64 -18.48
C LYS A 210 11.34 13.26 -18.96
N ASN A 211 11.66 12.21 -18.21
CA ASN A 211 11.30 10.83 -18.55
C ASN A 211 9.84 10.50 -18.24
N LEU A 212 9.05 11.43 -17.68
CA LEU A 212 7.62 11.22 -17.47
C LEU A 212 6.80 11.59 -18.71
N GLN A 213 7.34 12.40 -19.63
CA GLN A 213 6.65 12.73 -20.87
C GLN A 213 6.60 11.49 -21.78
N GLY A 214 5.41 11.15 -22.24
CA GLY A 214 5.13 9.95 -23.04
C GLY A 214 4.79 8.71 -22.22
N GLU A 215 5.03 8.73 -20.90
CA GLU A 215 4.66 7.62 -20.01
C GLU A 215 3.16 7.61 -19.69
N GLU A 216 2.68 6.48 -19.18
CA GLU A 216 1.31 6.33 -18.72
C GLU A 216 1.08 7.10 -17.40
N TYR A 217 -0.05 7.80 -17.34
CA TYR A 217 -0.53 8.48 -16.15
C TYR A 217 -1.14 7.48 -15.17
N LEU A 218 -0.44 7.28 -14.06
CA LEU A 218 -0.93 6.59 -12.87
C LEU A 218 -0.52 7.41 -11.65
N ARG A 219 -1.48 7.93 -10.88
CA ARG A 219 -1.19 8.72 -9.66
C ARG A 219 -0.26 7.97 -8.72
N SER A 220 -0.43 6.66 -8.55
CA SER A 220 0.44 5.85 -7.69
C SER A 220 1.89 5.83 -8.16
N THR A 221 2.12 5.75 -9.48
CA THR A 221 3.47 5.78 -10.05
C THR A 221 4.07 7.18 -9.92
N LEU A 222 3.28 8.21 -10.20
CA LEU A 222 3.72 9.60 -10.10
C LEU A 222 4.03 10.02 -8.66
N GLN A 223 3.31 9.50 -7.66
CA GLN A 223 3.64 9.71 -6.26
C GLN A 223 5.06 9.18 -5.94
N VAL A 224 5.39 7.97 -6.40
CA VAL A 224 6.74 7.40 -6.23
C VAL A 224 7.78 8.26 -6.96
N GLN A 225 7.48 8.76 -8.15
CA GLN A 225 8.38 9.67 -8.89
C GLN A 225 8.59 10.99 -8.13
N ALA A 226 7.54 11.56 -7.55
CA ALA A 226 7.63 12.74 -6.72
C ALA A 226 8.52 12.51 -5.49
N GLU A 227 8.31 11.41 -4.76
CA GLU A 227 9.10 11.07 -3.58
C GLU A 227 10.56 10.75 -3.88
N LYS A 228 10.84 10.03 -4.98
CA LYS A 228 12.17 9.51 -5.30
C LYS A 228 13.03 10.44 -6.15
N ASN A 229 12.42 11.26 -7.01
CA ASN A 229 13.16 12.04 -8.01
C ASN A 229 12.94 13.55 -7.90
N LEU A 230 11.76 13.99 -7.43
CA LEU A 230 11.46 15.43 -7.33
C LEU A 230 11.73 16.01 -5.93
N LEU A 231 11.30 15.32 -4.88
CA LEU A 231 11.50 15.73 -3.49
C LEU A 231 12.98 15.89 -3.11
N PRO A 232 13.91 15.01 -3.55
CA PRO A 232 15.34 15.19 -3.28
C PRO A 232 15.90 16.54 -3.74
N ILE A 233 15.38 17.12 -4.84
CA ILE A 233 15.80 18.45 -5.32
C ILE A 233 15.57 19.52 -4.24
N TYR A 234 14.44 19.45 -3.54
CA TYR A 234 14.15 20.37 -2.44
C TYR A 234 14.99 20.06 -1.20
N LEU A 235 15.12 18.77 -0.83
CA LEU A 235 15.88 18.33 0.34
C LEU A 235 17.37 18.64 0.25
N GLU A 236 17.95 18.63 -0.96
CA GLU A 236 19.33 19.04 -1.24
C GLU A 236 19.59 20.53 -1.01
N ARG A 237 18.53 21.34 -1.09
CA ARG A 237 18.60 22.81 -1.05
C ARG A 237 18.08 23.38 0.27
N GLY A 238 17.91 22.52 1.28
CA GLY A 238 17.53 22.91 2.64
C GLY A 238 16.04 23.03 2.88
N TYR A 239 15.19 22.68 1.92
CA TYR A 239 13.74 22.68 2.08
C TYR A 239 13.27 21.39 2.79
N LEU A 240 13.60 21.28 4.08
CA LEU A 240 13.44 20.03 4.86
C LEU A 240 11.99 19.60 5.11
N LYS A 241 11.04 20.51 4.89
CA LYS A 241 9.59 20.27 5.02
C LYS A 241 8.87 20.29 3.67
N ALA A 242 9.63 20.19 2.57
CA ALA A 242 9.03 20.14 1.26
C ALA A 242 8.11 18.92 1.14
N ALA A 243 6.95 19.10 0.52
CA ALA A 243 6.01 18.04 0.24
C ALA A 243 5.30 18.30 -1.07
N PHE A 244 5.10 17.23 -1.85
CA PHE A 244 4.24 17.24 -3.01
C PHE A 244 2.84 16.79 -2.59
N ALA A 245 1.82 17.44 -3.12
CA ALA A 245 0.45 16.95 -3.07
C ALA A 245 0.22 15.91 -4.18
N ASP A 246 -0.95 15.28 -4.17
CA ASP A 246 -1.35 14.36 -5.24
C ASP A 246 -1.28 15.06 -6.60
N SER A 247 -0.70 14.36 -7.58
CA SER A 247 -0.59 14.86 -8.94
C SER A 247 -1.97 15.06 -9.55
N GLN A 248 -2.16 16.17 -10.27
CA GLN A 248 -3.40 16.50 -10.93
C GLN A 248 -3.24 16.38 -12.44
N ALA A 249 -4.17 15.69 -13.10
CA ALA A 249 -4.21 15.61 -14.55
C ALA A 249 -5.24 16.58 -15.12
N LYS A 250 -4.87 17.26 -16.19
CA LYS A 250 -5.78 18.02 -17.04
C LYS A 250 -5.77 17.42 -18.44
N ILE A 251 -6.94 17.03 -18.93
CA ILE A 251 -7.09 16.50 -20.28
C ILE A 251 -6.70 17.57 -21.29
N ALA A 252 -5.73 17.22 -22.12
CA ALA A 252 -5.24 18.02 -23.23
C ALA A 252 -5.86 17.59 -24.57
N GLN A 253 -5.99 16.28 -24.78
CA GLN A 253 -6.66 15.68 -25.93
C GLN A 253 -7.38 14.41 -25.47
N GLU A 254 -8.57 14.16 -26.01
CA GLU A 254 -9.39 12.99 -25.67
C GLU A 254 -9.94 12.41 -26.97
N ASN A 255 -9.69 11.12 -27.18
CA ASN A 255 -10.40 10.29 -28.15
C ASN A 255 -10.81 8.96 -27.46
N PRO A 256 -11.67 8.14 -28.08
CA PRO A 256 -12.19 6.94 -27.40
C PRO A 256 -11.14 5.88 -26.99
N GLN A 257 -9.94 5.89 -27.58
CA GLN A 257 -8.87 4.91 -27.37
C GLN A 257 -7.65 5.47 -26.63
N GLU A 258 -7.48 6.79 -26.65
CA GLU A 258 -6.31 7.47 -26.09
C GLU A 258 -6.74 8.81 -25.48
N THR A 259 -6.25 9.05 -24.27
CA THR A 259 -6.35 10.34 -23.59
C THR A 259 -4.96 10.86 -23.32
N ILE A 260 -4.72 12.13 -23.65
CA ILE A 260 -3.46 12.80 -23.41
C ILE A 260 -3.69 13.86 -22.34
N VAL A 261 -2.86 13.87 -21.30
CA VAL A 261 -3.00 14.78 -20.16
C VAL A 261 -1.75 15.65 -19.96
N ASP A 262 -1.97 16.88 -19.52
CA ASP A 262 -0.93 17.66 -18.85
C ASP A 262 -1.03 17.38 -17.34
N VAL A 263 0.09 17.07 -16.71
CA VAL A 263 0.17 16.74 -15.29
C VAL A 263 0.75 17.91 -14.53
N ASP A 264 0.14 18.27 -13.41
CA ASP A 264 0.71 19.16 -12.41
C ASP A 264 1.13 18.36 -11.18
N PHE A 265 2.31 18.69 -10.65
CA PHE A 265 2.79 18.24 -9.34
C PHE A 265 2.77 19.44 -8.39
N PRO A 266 1.66 19.69 -7.67
CA PRO A 266 1.60 20.77 -6.72
C PRO A 266 2.62 20.52 -5.61
N VAL A 267 3.45 21.51 -5.33
CA VAL A 267 4.49 21.42 -4.31
C VAL A 267 4.36 22.54 -3.30
N ASN A 268 4.55 22.20 -2.04
CA ASN A 268 4.81 23.15 -0.97
C ASN A 268 6.28 22.99 -0.55
N PRO A 269 7.19 23.86 -1.02
CA PRO A 269 8.60 23.79 -0.66
C PRO A 269 8.86 24.04 0.84
N GLY A 270 8.01 24.84 1.50
CA GLY A 270 8.29 25.32 2.84
C GLY A 270 9.49 26.28 2.91
N ARG A 271 10.14 26.35 4.08
CA ARG A 271 11.30 27.22 4.33
C ARG A 271 12.60 26.48 4.09
N GLN A 272 13.65 27.21 3.71
CA GLN A 272 15.01 26.70 3.69
C GLN A 272 15.62 26.79 5.08
N TYR A 273 16.24 25.71 5.56
CA TYR A 273 16.88 25.65 6.87
C TYR A 273 18.39 25.68 6.72
N LYS A 274 19.06 26.51 7.54
CA LYS A 274 20.53 26.51 7.65
C LYS A 274 20.99 25.58 8.76
N LEU A 275 22.06 24.84 8.51
CA LEU A 275 22.67 23.97 9.50
C LEU A 275 23.37 24.79 10.59
N THR A 276 23.12 24.47 11.85
CA THR A 276 23.74 25.13 13.01
C THR A 276 24.77 24.27 13.72
N GLN A 277 24.51 22.97 13.84
CA GLN A 277 25.39 22.04 14.55
C GLN A 277 25.07 20.59 14.21
N ILE A 278 26.06 19.73 14.43
CA ILE A 278 25.94 18.27 14.37
C ILE A 278 26.52 17.72 15.66
N HIS A 279 25.75 16.88 16.35
CA HIS A 279 26.16 16.25 17.59
C HIS A 279 26.06 14.74 17.50
N TRP A 280 27.12 14.03 17.89
CA TRP A 280 27.19 12.58 17.90
C TRP A 280 26.86 12.02 19.28
N SER A 281 26.19 10.87 19.31
CA SER A 281 25.94 10.11 20.53
C SER A 281 25.88 8.62 20.23
N GLY A 282 26.18 7.77 21.21
CA GLY A 282 26.15 6.30 21.08
C GLY A 282 27.34 5.68 20.34
N ASN A 283 28.29 6.49 19.85
CA ASN A 283 29.51 6.02 19.20
C ASN A 283 30.60 5.71 20.25
N THR A 284 30.88 4.42 20.49
CA THR A 284 31.92 3.95 21.42
C THR A 284 33.08 3.27 20.69
N VAL A 285 32.85 2.70 19.50
CA VAL A 285 33.83 2.03 18.64
C VAL A 285 34.69 3.06 17.90
N PHE A 286 34.06 4.11 17.38
CA PHE A 286 34.75 5.22 16.72
C PHE A 286 34.51 6.53 17.46
N ALA A 287 35.59 7.22 17.78
CA ALA A 287 35.52 8.58 18.33
C ALA A 287 34.89 9.54 17.29
N ALA A 288 34.21 10.58 17.76
CA ALA A 288 33.48 11.50 16.89
C ALA A 288 34.42 12.19 15.87
N GLU A 289 35.68 12.41 16.22
CA GLU A 289 36.73 13.00 15.38
C GLU A 289 37.05 12.11 14.16
N LYS A 290 36.83 10.80 14.27
CA LYS A 290 36.98 9.84 13.16
C LYS A 290 35.76 9.87 12.22
N LEU A 291 34.57 10.16 12.77
CA LEU A 291 33.31 10.16 12.03
C LEU A 291 33.03 11.50 11.35
N GLN A 292 33.41 12.61 12.00
CA GLN A 292 33.14 13.97 11.53
C GLN A 292 33.64 14.25 10.10
N PRO A 293 34.83 13.78 9.66
CA PRO A 293 35.30 14.00 8.28
C PRO A 293 34.46 13.30 7.21
N LEU A 294 33.62 12.32 7.58
CA LEU A 294 32.69 11.67 6.66
C LEU A 294 31.40 12.49 6.46
N ILE A 295 31.17 13.50 7.30
CA ILE A 295 30.03 14.41 7.20
C ILE A 295 30.45 15.64 6.38
N HIS A 296 29.92 15.76 5.18
CA HIS A 296 30.24 16.83 4.24
C HIS A 296 29.37 18.07 4.41
N LEU A 297 28.37 18.01 5.30
CA LEU A 297 27.54 19.15 5.66
C LEU A 297 28.36 20.23 6.40
N GLN A 298 28.17 21.49 6.01
CA GLN A 298 28.88 22.64 6.57
C GLN A 298 27.95 23.51 7.42
N THR A 299 28.38 23.82 8.64
CA THR A 299 27.66 24.73 9.52
C THR A 299 27.56 26.14 8.90
N GLY A 300 26.39 26.77 9.00
CA GLY A 300 26.07 28.07 8.41
C GLY A 300 25.54 28.00 6.97
N GLN A 301 25.73 26.88 6.27
CA GLN A 301 25.15 26.64 4.94
C GLN A 301 23.73 26.09 5.03
N TYR A 302 22.99 26.10 3.93
CA TYR A 302 21.72 25.40 3.85
C TYR A 302 21.93 23.90 4.09
N ALA A 303 21.02 23.32 4.87
CA ALA A 303 21.03 21.89 5.11
C ALA A 303 20.86 21.12 3.78
N ASN A 304 21.47 19.95 3.70
CA ASN A 304 21.28 19.05 2.57
C ASN A 304 21.00 17.66 3.13
N ALA A 305 19.72 17.28 3.19
CA ALA A 305 19.32 16.02 3.81
C ALA A 305 19.73 14.80 2.97
N VAL A 306 19.84 14.96 1.65
CA VAL A 306 20.30 13.90 0.74
C VAL A 306 21.79 13.63 0.97
N GLN A 307 22.61 14.66 1.03
CA GLN A 307 24.03 14.56 1.37
C GLN A 307 24.21 13.93 2.75
N LEU A 308 23.43 14.36 3.75
CA LEU A 308 23.51 13.77 5.09
C LEU A 308 23.19 12.28 5.06
N SER A 309 22.16 11.85 4.31
CA SER A 309 21.84 10.43 4.17
C SER A 309 23.01 9.64 3.56
N ASN A 310 23.65 10.17 2.52
CA ASN A 310 24.81 9.54 1.88
C ASN A 310 26.02 9.48 2.84
N ASP A 311 26.27 10.55 3.59
CA ASP A 311 27.32 10.61 4.61
C ASP A 311 27.11 9.56 5.70
N LEU A 312 25.86 9.39 6.16
CA LEU A 312 25.51 8.38 7.16
C LEU A 312 25.65 6.95 6.63
N GLU A 313 25.40 6.71 5.35
CA GLU A 313 25.70 5.42 4.71
C GLU A 313 27.21 5.16 4.68
N ALA A 314 28.03 6.17 4.42
CA ALA A 314 29.49 6.05 4.48
C ALA A 314 29.98 5.73 5.90
N VAL A 315 29.37 6.35 6.92
CA VAL A 315 29.63 6.03 8.32
C VAL A 315 29.24 4.58 8.63
N GLN A 316 28.06 4.13 8.20
CA GLN A 316 27.63 2.73 8.36
C GLN A 316 28.61 1.76 7.69
N LYS A 317 29.10 2.07 6.48
CA LYS A 317 30.12 1.27 5.78
C LYS A 317 31.42 1.21 6.59
N LEU A 318 31.85 2.31 7.21
CA LEU A 318 33.03 2.33 8.10
C LEU A 318 32.84 1.37 9.30
N TYR A 319 31.66 1.35 9.93
CA TYR A 319 31.32 0.37 10.96
C TYR A 319 31.39 -1.07 10.45
N GLY A 320 30.89 -1.30 9.24
CA GLY A 320 30.99 -2.60 8.56
C GLY A 320 32.43 -3.10 8.35
N THR A 321 33.42 -2.20 8.20
CA THR A 321 34.85 -2.60 8.10
C THR A 321 35.42 -3.14 9.41
N ARG A 322 34.71 -2.97 10.53
CA ARG A 322 35.10 -3.44 11.87
C ARG A 322 34.18 -4.53 12.41
N GLY A 323 33.34 -5.11 11.56
CA GLY A 323 32.43 -6.20 11.90
C GLY A 323 31.07 -5.75 12.41
N TYR A 324 30.79 -4.45 12.52
CA TYR A 324 29.52 -3.95 13.04
C TYR A 324 28.49 -3.83 11.90
N LEU A 325 28.00 -4.97 11.42
CA LEU A 325 27.09 -5.03 10.27
C LEU A 325 25.68 -4.51 10.57
N ALA A 326 25.24 -4.64 11.82
CA ALA A 326 23.96 -4.13 12.29
C ALA A 326 24.02 -2.65 12.69
N ALA A 327 25.17 -1.97 12.51
CA ALA A 327 25.30 -0.57 12.86
C ALA A 327 24.30 0.27 12.07
N HIS A 328 23.60 1.17 12.76
CA HIS A 328 22.69 2.12 12.15
C HIS A 328 22.79 3.47 12.84
N ILE A 329 22.74 4.55 12.04
CA ILE A 329 22.83 5.92 12.52
C ILE A 329 21.49 6.60 12.27
N ARG A 330 20.80 6.95 13.36
CA ARG A 330 19.56 7.70 13.31
C ARG A 330 19.86 9.19 13.34
N SER A 331 19.39 9.92 12.33
CA SER A 331 19.44 11.37 12.30
C SER A 331 18.18 11.97 12.91
N ILE A 332 18.32 12.78 13.96
CA ILE A 332 17.21 13.48 14.60
C ILE A 332 17.38 14.99 14.36
N PRO A 333 16.53 15.60 13.51
CA PRO A 333 16.59 17.04 13.27
C PRO A 333 15.99 17.82 14.44
N GLN A 334 16.74 18.79 14.95
CA GLN A 334 16.32 19.79 15.90
C GLN A 334 16.05 21.09 15.12
N MET A 335 14.81 21.27 14.68
CA MET A 335 14.42 22.41 13.84
C MET A 335 13.99 23.61 14.69
N ASP A 336 14.46 24.80 14.30
CA ASP A 336 13.94 26.08 14.74
C ASP A 336 13.31 26.80 13.54
N ASP A 337 11.98 26.77 13.48
CA ASP A 337 11.20 27.38 12.41
C ASP A 337 11.28 28.92 12.43
N THR A 338 11.54 29.52 13.60
CA THR A 338 11.61 30.98 13.75
C THR A 338 12.88 31.52 13.13
N GLN A 339 14.01 30.86 13.37
CA GLN A 339 15.31 31.21 12.81
C GLN A 339 15.56 30.55 11.44
N SER A 340 14.70 29.62 11.03
CA SER A 340 14.89 28.77 9.85
C SER A 340 16.26 28.07 9.90
N THR A 341 16.50 27.40 11.03
CA THR A 341 17.73 26.65 11.26
C THR A 341 17.45 25.22 11.71
N VAL A 342 18.45 24.35 11.53
CA VAL A 342 18.39 22.96 11.97
C VAL A 342 19.71 22.58 12.62
N GLY A 343 19.65 21.88 13.75
CA GLY A 343 20.75 21.06 14.27
C GLY A 343 20.45 19.59 14.05
N TYR A 344 21.47 18.73 13.95
CA TYR A 344 21.27 17.29 13.88
C TYR A 344 21.89 16.59 15.08
N GLN A 345 21.10 15.76 15.76
CA GLN A 345 21.61 14.77 16.68
C GLN A 345 21.71 13.43 15.94
N LEU A 346 22.95 12.97 15.74
CA LEU A 346 23.28 11.70 15.11
C LEU A 346 23.46 10.64 16.21
N GLN A 347 22.46 9.77 16.35
CA GLN A 347 22.46 8.68 17.32
C GLN A 347 22.95 7.40 16.67
N VAL A 348 24.10 6.90 17.10
CA VAL A 348 24.69 5.66 16.62
C VAL A 348 24.21 4.50 17.48
N HIS A 349 23.65 3.50 16.83
CA HIS A 349 23.42 2.18 17.38
C HIS A 349 24.42 1.23 16.74
N GLU A 350 25.48 0.85 17.46
CA GLU A 350 26.62 0.12 16.88
C GLU A 350 26.32 -1.36 16.64
N GLY A 351 25.46 -1.96 17.48
CA GLY A 351 25.14 -3.39 17.40
C GLY A 351 26.31 -4.29 17.79
N ASP A 352 26.18 -5.58 17.48
CA ASP A 352 27.19 -6.58 17.79
C ASP A 352 28.33 -6.58 16.75
N MET A 353 29.54 -6.96 17.20
CA MET A 353 30.68 -7.20 16.29
C MET A 353 30.61 -8.63 15.75
N TYR A 354 30.55 -8.75 14.43
CA TYR A 354 30.60 -10.02 13.71
C TYR A 354 32.03 -10.36 13.27
N ARG A 355 32.31 -11.66 13.22
CA ARG A 355 33.57 -12.23 12.78
C ARG A 355 33.40 -12.98 11.47
N MET A 356 34.47 -13.15 10.71
CA MET A 356 34.48 -14.00 9.52
C MET A 356 34.15 -15.44 9.92
N GLY A 357 33.16 -16.03 9.26
CA GLY A 357 32.83 -17.44 9.33
C GLY A 357 33.49 -18.21 8.19
N GLU A 358 32.69 -18.90 7.39
CA GLU A 358 33.15 -19.69 6.25
C GLU A 358 33.17 -18.90 4.93
N LEU A 359 34.10 -19.25 4.05
CA LEU A 359 34.11 -18.79 2.66
C LEU A 359 33.66 -19.94 1.76
N GLU A 360 32.69 -19.64 0.91
CA GLU A 360 32.24 -20.52 -0.15
C GLU A 360 32.36 -19.81 -1.51
N ILE A 361 32.85 -20.53 -2.52
CA ILE A 361 32.96 -20.03 -3.90
C ILE A 361 32.20 -20.99 -4.81
N GLN A 362 31.23 -20.46 -5.54
CA GLN A 362 30.34 -21.23 -6.41
C GLN A 362 30.44 -20.77 -7.87
N GLY A 363 30.27 -21.70 -8.81
CA GLY A 363 30.21 -21.41 -10.26
C GLY A 363 31.55 -21.47 -11.00
N LEU A 364 32.67 -21.65 -10.30
CA LEU A 364 34.00 -21.83 -10.90
C LEU A 364 34.47 -23.29 -10.86
N ASP A 365 35.44 -23.63 -11.70
CA ASP A 365 36.09 -24.95 -11.64
C ASP A 365 36.95 -25.09 -10.36
N ALA A 366 37.23 -26.34 -9.98
CA ALA A 366 37.93 -26.64 -8.73
C ALA A 366 39.34 -26.04 -8.65
N ARG A 367 40.07 -25.93 -9.78
CA ARG A 367 41.43 -25.41 -9.80
C ARG A 367 41.43 -23.90 -9.58
N THR A 368 40.54 -23.18 -10.27
CA THR A 368 40.39 -21.72 -10.08
C THR A 368 39.90 -21.41 -8.67
N THR A 369 38.90 -22.16 -8.19
CA THR A 369 38.37 -22.03 -6.82
C THR A 369 39.47 -22.19 -5.77
N ALA A 370 40.30 -23.23 -5.87
CA ALA A 370 41.41 -23.44 -4.94
C ALA A 370 42.40 -22.26 -4.90
N ARG A 371 42.72 -21.67 -6.04
CA ARG A 371 43.61 -20.48 -6.11
C ARG A 371 42.99 -19.25 -5.45
N LEU A 372 41.68 -19.05 -5.60
CA LEU A 372 40.97 -17.95 -4.96
C LEU A 372 40.90 -18.16 -3.44
N VAL A 373 40.57 -19.37 -2.98
CA VAL A 373 40.57 -19.70 -1.55
C VAL A 373 41.95 -19.50 -0.93
N GLU A 374 43.03 -19.92 -1.61
CA GLU A 374 44.40 -19.68 -1.15
C GLU A 374 44.76 -18.18 -1.07
N SER A 375 44.18 -17.37 -1.96
CA SER A 375 44.40 -15.92 -1.99
C SER A 375 43.55 -15.15 -0.96
N TRP A 376 42.56 -15.81 -0.34
CA TRP A 376 41.68 -15.20 0.65
C TRP A 376 42.40 -15.04 2.00
N LYS A 377 42.48 -13.81 2.49
CA LYS A 377 43.30 -13.43 3.65
C LYS A 377 42.51 -13.30 4.96
N LEU A 378 41.20 -13.09 4.88
CA LEU A 378 40.35 -12.92 6.07
C LEU A 378 40.01 -14.29 6.65
N ARG A 379 40.59 -14.66 7.80
CA ARG A 379 40.47 -16.01 8.35
C ARG A 379 39.25 -16.12 9.27
N GLY A 380 38.75 -17.34 9.41
CA GLY A 380 37.69 -17.64 10.37
C GLY A 380 38.03 -17.14 11.77
N GLY A 381 37.13 -16.35 12.37
CA GLY A 381 37.30 -15.72 13.68
C GLY A 381 37.89 -14.31 13.65
N ASP A 382 38.48 -13.84 12.55
CA ASP A 382 38.92 -12.44 12.41
C ASP A 382 37.68 -11.51 12.44
N PRO A 383 37.77 -10.26 12.95
CA PRO A 383 36.70 -9.29 12.78
C PRO A 383 36.32 -9.16 11.30
N TYR A 384 35.05 -9.29 10.99
CA TYR A 384 34.61 -9.27 9.61
C TYR A 384 34.79 -7.87 9.01
N ASP A 385 35.38 -7.76 7.82
CA ASP A 385 35.48 -6.50 7.10
C ASP A 385 34.55 -6.55 5.88
N ALA A 386 33.42 -5.83 5.95
CA ALA A 386 32.43 -5.80 4.88
C ALA A 386 32.95 -5.26 3.54
N SER A 387 34.06 -4.52 3.54
CA SER A 387 34.69 -4.01 2.32
C SER A 387 35.63 -5.03 1.67
N TYR A 388 36.09 -6.03 2.41
CA TYR A 388 37.10 -6.99 1.98
C TYR A 388 36.67 -7.87 0.79
N PRO A 389 35.45 -8.46 0.74
CA PRO A 389 35.08 -9.34 -0.37
C PRO A 389 35.17 -8.65 -1.75
N GLN A 390 34.74 -7.39 -1.83
CA GLN A 390 34.80 -6.63 -3.08
C GLN A 390 36.24 -6.25 -3.44
N GLN A 391 37.07 -5.88 -2.47
CA GLN A 391 38.50 -5.63 -2.68
C GLN A 391 39.22 -6.89 -3.16
N PHE A 392 38.94 -8.03 -2.53
CA PHE A 392 39.46 -9.33 -2.92
C PHE A 392 39.13 -9.66 -4.38
N LEU A 393 37.87 -9.50 -4.80
CA LEU A 393 37.46 -9.74 -6.19
C LEU A 393 38.19 -8.82 -7.18
N ASN A 394 38.39 -7.55 -6.82
CA ASN A 394 39.14 -6.61 -7.66
C ASN A 394 40.62 -7.01 -7.79
N ASP A 395 41.27 -7.34 -6.67
CA ASP A 395 42.69 -7.70 -6.62
C ASP A 395 42.98 -9.04 -7.34
N THR A 396 42.05 -9.99 -7.21
CA THR A 396 42.15 -11.33 -7.80
C THR A 396 41.53 -11.44 -9.19
N ASN A 397 41.11 -10.34 -9.81
CA ASN A 397 40.44 -10.40 -11.12
C ASN A 397 41.27 -11.10 -12.20
N HIS A 398 42.59 -11.01 -12.11
CA HIS A 398 43.54 -11.69 -13.00
C HIS A 398 43.58 -13.22 -12.85
N LEU A 399 43.02 -13.77 -11.76
CA LEU A 399 42.89 -15.21 -11.50
C LEU A 399 41.60 -15.79 -12.09
N ILE A 400 40.61 -14.94 -12.39
CA ILE A 400 39.30 -15.32 -12.91
C ILE A 400 39.40 -15.55 -14.42
N PRO A 401 38.76 -16.60 -14.99
CA PRO A 401 38.72 -16.81 -16.43
C PRO A 401 38.14 -15.59 -17.18
N LEU A 402 38.70 -15.27 -18.36
CA LEU A 402 38.34 -14.10 -19.20
C LEU A 402 36.90 -14.06 -19.73
N ALA A 403 36.05 -15.02 -19.35
CA ALA A 403 34.65 -15.04 -19.73
C ALA A 403 33.86 -13.89 -19.06
N PRO A 404 32.75 -13.42 -19.65
CA PRO A 404 31.91 -12.43 -19.01
C PRO A 404 31.14 -13.07 -17.85
N TRP A 405 31.53 -12.74 -16.62
CA TRP A 405 30.86 -13.20 -15.40
C TRP A 405 29.94 -12.13 -14.82
N LYS A 406 28.84 -12.56 -14.23
CA LYS A 406 28.11 -11.81 -13.21
C LYS A 406 28.55 -12.37 -11.86
N ILE A 407 29.30 -11.57 -11.11
CA ILE A 407 29.81 -11.95 -9.78
C ILE A 407 28.91 -11.32 -8.73
N SER A 408 28.47 -12.09 -7.74
CA SER A 408 27.72 -11.57 -6.60
C SER A 408 28.30 -12.08 -5.29
N VAL A 409 28.31 -11.20 -4.28
CA VAL A 409 28.73 -11.49 -2.92
C VAL A 409 27.47 -11.63 -2.07
N HIS A 410 27.29 -12.79 -1.46
CA HIS A 410 26.23 -13.02 -0.50
C HIS A 410 26.84 -13.18 0.90
N ASN A 411 26.31 -12.43 1.86
CA ASN A 411 26.73 -12.52 3.25
C ASN A 411 25.57 -13.11 4.06
N SER A 412 25.82 -14.24 4.72
CA SER A 412 24.88 -14.86 5.64
C SER A 412 25.30 -14.55 7.07
N LEU A 413 24.44 -13.85 7.82
CA LEU A 413 24.71 -13.51 9.22
C LEU A 413 24.21 -14.64 10.12
N ASN A 414 25.10 -15.20 10.93
CA ASN A 414 24.73 -16.07 12.04
C ASN A 414 24.59 -15.23 13.31
N GLU A 415 23.35 -14.93 13.67
CA GLU A 415 23.02 -14.13 14.86
C GLU A 415 23.44 -14.77 16.18
N LYS A 416 23.50 -16.10 16.24
CA LYS A 416 23.83 -16.82 17.48
C LYS A 416 25.33 -16.81 17.72
N ASP A 417 26.09 -17.09 16.68
CA ASP A 417 27.54 -17.25 16.77
C ASP A 417 28.29 -15.94 16.45
N LYS A 418 27.56 -14.91 16.01
CA LYS A 418 28.08 -13.60 15.57
C LYS A 418 29.16 -13.76 14.51
N THR A 419 28.89 -14.62 13.54
CA THR A 419 29.74 -14.86 12.37
C THR A 419 29.05 -14.45 11.08
N VAL A 420 29.86 -14.22 10.06
CA VAL A 420 29.40 -13.90 8.70
C VAL A 420 30.04 -14.90 7.76
N ASP A 421 29.19 -15.75 7.17
CA ASP A 421 29.62 -16.64 6.09
C ASP A 421 29.50 -15.87 4.77
N VAL A 422 30.53 -15.99 3.94
CA VAL A 422 30.63 -15.29 2.65
C VAL A 422 30.54 -16.29 1.52
N THR A 423 29.57 -16.10 0.64
CA THR A 423 29.45 -16.89 -0.59
C THR A 423 29.71 -16.00 -1.80
N LEU A 424 30.71 -16.35 -2.61
CA LEU A 424 31.02 -15.70 -3.88
C LEU A 424 30.41 -16.52 -5.03
N HIS A 425 29.38 -15.98 -5.68
CA HIS A 425 28.69 -16.62 -6.80
C HIS A 425 29.21 -16.08 -8.13
N PHE A 426 29.63 -16.97 -9.01
CA PHE A 426 30.09 -16.68 -10.36
C PHE A 426 29.11 -17.25 -11.39
N ASP A 427 28.26 -16.39 -11.95
CA ASP A 427 27.31 -16.79 -13.00
C ASP A 427 27.86 -16.40 -14.38
N PRO A 428 27.96 -17.33 -15.34
CA PRO A 428 28.33 -16.97 -16.71
C PRO A 428 27.21 -16.12 -17.34
N LYS A 429 27.56 -14.97 -17.92
CA LYS A 429 26.58 -14.17 -18.68
C LYS A 429 26.20 -14.92 -19.96
N PRO A 430 24.89 -15.01 -20.30
CA PRO A 430 24.49 -15.56 -21.59
C PRO A 430 25.12 -14.75 -22.72
N GLN A 431 25.61 -15.46 -23.75
CA GLN A 431 26.27 -14.89 -24.93
C GLN A 431 25.31 -14.09 -25.80
#